data_AF-A0A819W9H7-F1
#
_entry.id   AF-A0A819W9H7-F1
#
_cell.length_a   1.000
_cell.length_b   1.000
_cell.length_c   1.000
_cell.angle_alpha   90.00
_cell.angle_beta   90.00
_cell.angle_gamma   90.00
#
_symmetry.space_group_name_H-M   'P 1'
#
loop_
_entity.id
_entity.type
_entity.pdbx_description
1 polymer ?
#
loop_
_entity_poly.entity_id
_entity_poly.type
_entity_poly.pdbx_seq_one_letter_code
_entity_poly.pdbx_strand_id
1 'polypeptide(L)'
;AKYSYPYRTKAIFAFQEIEGVDVVFFGMYVQEYDENCPAPNTRRVYILYFDTIHFFQPKIYRTDVYYAILIGYLDYTKQHGYIYAHIWACPVSEDVDYIFYRHPCEQNILKPKCLQDWCKKMLDRAIAERVVISYKVKKTSNVHRQAIHLALD
;
A
#
# COMPACT_ATOMS: atom_id res chain seq x y z
N ALA A 1 2.73 6.41 29.68
CA ALA A 1 2.20 7.43 28.76
C ALA A 1 0.68 7.34 28.76
N LYS A 2 -0.03 8.44 29.09
CA LYS A 2 -1.50 8.48 29.07
C LYS A 2 -1.96 8.38 27.62
N TYR A 3 -2.59 7.26 27.27
CA TYR A 3 -3.04 6.82 25.95
C TYR A 3 -1.94 6.26 25.03
N SER A 4 -1.90 4.93 24.92
CA SER A 4 -1.19 4.20 23.87
C SER A 4 -2.25 3.63 22.92
N TYR A 5 -1.99 3.70 21.61
CA TYR A 5 -2.83 3.06 20.60
C TYR A 5 -2.18 1.72 20.25
N PRO A 6 -2.64 0.58 20.81
CA PRO A 6 -2.07 -0.71 20.47
C PRO A 6 -2.33 -1.00 18.98
N TYR A 7 -1.33 -1.56 18.32
CA TYR A 7 -1.44 -2.03 16.95
C TYR A 7 -0.57 -3.27 16.77
N ARG A 8 -0.92 -4.07 15.75
CA ARG A 8 -0.07 -5.13 15.23
C ARG A 8 0.67 -4.60 14.01
N THR A 9 1.97 -4.87 13.91
CA THR A 9 2.72 -4.63 12.67
C THR A 9 2.88 -5.93 11.90
N LYS A 10 2.83 -5.86 10.57
CA LYS A 10 3.16 -6.97 9.68
C LYS A 10 4.07 -6.48 8.57
N ALA A 11 5.00 -7.34 8.17
CA ALA A 11 5.78 -7.22 6.95
C ALA A 11 5.33 -8.32 5.99
N ILE A 12 4.99 -7.95 4.76
CA ILE A 12 4.44 -8.85 3.74
C ILE A 12 5.30 -8.71 2.49
N PHE A 13 5.78 -9.83 1.96
CA PHE A 13 6.58 -9.90 0.74
C PHE A 13 5.97 -10.86 -0.25
N ALA A 14 6.06 -10.55 -1.55
CA ALA A 14 5.64 -11.44 -2.62
C ALA A 14 6.84 -11.86 -3.47
N PHE A 15 6.85 -13.14 -3.81
CA PHE A 15 7.90 -13.82 -4.58
C PHE A 15 7.30 -14.42 -5.84
N GLN A 16 8.11 -14.47 -6.89
CA GLN A 16 7.80 -15.21 -8.11
C GLN A 16 8.98 -16.12 -8.43
N GLU A 17 8.69 -17.39 -8.71
CA GLU A 17 9.69 -18.31 -9.26
C GLU A 17 10.00 -17.90 -10.71
N ILE A 18 11.25 -17.55 -10.98
CA ILE A 18 11.79 -17.20 -12.29
C ILE A 18 12.99 -18.10 -12.53
N GLU A 19 12.93 -18.94 -13.56
CA GLU A 19 14.03 -19.86 -13.92
C GLU A 19 14.48 -20.75 -12.74
N GLY A 20 13.53 -21.20 -11.92
CA GLY A 20 13.77 -22.05 -10.75
C GLY A 20 14.31 -21.31 -9.52
N VAL A 21 14.27 -19.97 -9.51
CA VAL A 21 14.74 -19.14 -8.39
C VAL A 21 13.61 -18.24 -7.89
N ASP A 22 13.43 -18.17 -6.56
CA ASP A 22 12.50 -17.24 -5.94
C ASP A 22 13.01 -15.80 -6.02
N VAL A 23 12.29 -14.96 -6.76
CA VAL A 23 12.58 -13.53 -6.90
C VAL A 23 11.55 -12.72 -6.14
N VAL A 24 12.00 -12.00 -5.12
CA VAL A 24 11.16 -11.01 -4.42
C VAL A 24 10.92 -9.80 -5.32
N PHE A 25 9.67 -9.39 -5.47
CA PHE A 25 9.31 -8.27 -6.35
C PHE A 25 8.42 -7.22 -5.67
N PHE A 26 7.88 -7.51 -4.50
CA PHE A 26 6.99 -6.62 -3.76
C PHE A 26 7.21 -6.79 -2.25
N GLY A 27 7.20 -5.68 -1.52
CA GLY A 27 7.26 -5.64 -0.07
C GLY A 27 6.30 -4.60 0.48
N MET A 28 5.71 -4.84 1.65
CA MET A 28 4.78 -3.93 2.32
C MET A 28 4.86 -4.05 3.84
N TYR A 29 4.83 -2.91 4.52
CA TYR A 29 4.69 -2.81 5.97
C TYR A 29 3.36 -2.14 6.34
N VAL A 30 2.66 -2.77 7.28
CA VAL A 30 1.34 -2.29 7.75
C VAL A 30 1.29 -2.17 9.27
N GLN A 31 0.39 -1.31 9.73
CA GLN A 31 -0.09 -1.27 11.12
C GLN A 31 -1.60 -1.52 11.13
N GLU A 32 -2.02 -2.47 11.95
CA GLU A 32 -3.41 -2.87 12.14
C GLU A 32 -3.85 -2.50 13.55
N TYR A 33 -4.82 -1.60 13.66
CA TYR A 33 -5.43 -1.14 14.91
C TYR A 33 -6.80 -1.78 15.03
N ASP A 34 -6.92 -2.78 15.89
CA ASP A 34 -8.11 -3.62 16.01
C ASP A 34 -9.26 -2.92 16.78
N GLU A 35 -10.27 -3.70 17.17
CA GLU A 35 -11.41 -3.24 17.96
C GLU A 35 -11.07 -2.84 19.41
N ASN A 36 -9.95 -3.32 19.95
CA ASN A 36 -9.49 -3.00 21.30
C ASN A 36 -8.69 -1.68 21.33
N CYS A 37 -8.28 -1.18 20.17
CA CYS A 37 -7.61 0.10 20.06
C CYS A 37 -8.60 1.25 20.36
N PRO A 38 -8.28 2.21 21.25
CA PRO A 38 -9.17 3.33 21.53
C PRO A 38 -9.31 4.28 20.33
N ALA A 39 -10.41 5.04 20.30
CA ALA A 39 -10.61 6.09 19.32
C ALA A 39 -9.47 7.12 19.38
N PRO A 40 -9.00 7.65 18.23
CA PRO A 40 -9.62 7.54 16.91
C PRO A 40 -9.19 6.33 16.08
N ASN A 41 -8.31 5.44 16.58
CA ASN A 41 -7.65 4.42 15.76
C ASN A 41 -8.39 3.07 15.68
N THR A 42 -9.48 2.90 16.41
CA THR A 42 -10.31 1.68 16.40
C THR A 42 -10.66 1.21 14.99
N ARG A 43 -10.38 -0.07 14.69
CA ARG A 43 -10.69 -0.73 13.40
C ARG A 43 -10.11 -0.01 12.17
N ARG A 44 -8.85 0.43 12.26
CA ARG A 44 -8.11 1.08 11.16
C ARG A 44 -6.87 0.30 10.75
N VAL A 45 -6.58 0.27 9.46
CA VAL A 45 -5.29 -0.21 8.94
C VAL A 45 -4.52 0.92 8.26
N TYR A 46 -3.20 0.91 8.42
CA TYR A 46 -2.29 1.86 7.79
C TYR A 46 -1.27 1.08 6.97
N ILE A 47 -1.26 1.30 5.66
CA ILE A 47 -0.18 0.87 4.78
C ILE A 47 0.90 1.94 4.88
N LEU A 48 1.94 1.66 5.67
CA LEU A 48 3.01 2.60 5.97
C LEU A 48 3.92 2.80 4.76
N TYR A 49 4.38 1.67 4.24
CA TYR A 49 5.30 1.60 3.11
C TYR A 49 4.91 0.40 2.26
N PHE A 50 4.98 0.55 0.95
CA PHE A 50 5.15 -0.56 0.05
C PHE A 50 6.19 -0.17 -0.98
N ASP A 51 6.90 -1.17 -1.47
CA ASP A 51 8.02 -1.01 -2.38
C ASP A 51 8.04 -2.16 -3.37
N THR A 52 8.65 -1.95 -4.53
CA THR A 52 8.59 -2.94 -5.62
C THR A 52 9.89 -2.99 -6.40
N ILE A 53 10.30 -4.20 -6.80
CA ILE A 53 11.38 -4.43 -7.76
C ILE A 53 10.79 -4.89 -9.09
N HIS A 54 11.22 -4.30 -10.18
CA HIS A 54 10.52 -4.36 -11.46
C HIS A 54 10.67 -5.69 -12.24
N PHE A 55 11.24 -6.73 -11.63
CA PHE A 55 11.63 -7.99 -12.27
C PHE A 55 10.49 -8.98 -12.54
N PHE A 56 9.27 -8.73 -12.05
CA PHE A 56 8.11 -9.60 -12.30
C PHE A 56 7.91 -9.93 -13.79
N GLN A 57 7.65 -11.21 -14.09
CA GLN A 57 7.44 -11.74 -15.43
C GLN A 57 6.08 -12.47 -15.55
N PRO A 58 5.33 -12.30 -16.65
CA PRO A 58 5.55 -11.38 -17.74
C PRO A 58 5.38 -9.91 -17.30
N LYS A 59 6.26 -9.02 -17.79
CA LYS A 59 6.30 -7.59 -17.44
C LYS A 59 4.96 -6.88 -17.63
N ILE A 60 4.16 -7.31 -18.61
CA ILE A 60 2.86 -6.69 -18.92
C ILE A 60 1.85 -6.81 -17.77
N TYR A 61 1.93 -7.84 -16.94
CA TYR A 61 1.00 -8.07 -15.83
C TYR A 61 1.48 -7.51 -14.49
N ARG A 62 2.71 -7.01 -14.43
CA ARG A 62 3.36 -6.57 -13.20
C ARG A 62 2.51 -5.58 -12.39
N THR A 63 2.01 -4.54 -13.04
CA THR A 63 1.18 -3.52 -12.37
C THR A 63 -0.13 -4.11 -11.86
N ASP A 64 -0.76 -4.99 -12.63
CA ASP A 64 -2.01 -5.64 -12.23
C ASP A 64 -1.82 -6.56 -11.02
N VAL A 65 -0.68 -7.25 -10.94
CA VAL A 65 -0.31 -8.06 -9.77
C VAL A 65 -0.11 -7.20 -8.54
N TYR A 66 0.54 -6.03 -8.67
CA TYR A 66 0.71 -5.10 -7.53
C TYR A 66 -0.64 -4.60 -7.02
N TYR A 67 -1.56 -4.28 -7.93
CA TYR A 67 -2.92 -3.91 -7.58
C TYR A 67 -3.65 -5.07 -6.89
N ALA A 68 -3.55 -6.30 -7.42
CA ALA A 68 -4.19 -7.46 -6.83
C ALA A 68 -3.72 -7.73 -5.39
N ILE A 69 -2.41 -7.57 -5.11
CA ILE A 69 -1.88 -7.73 -3.74
C ILE A 69 -2.47 -6.66 -2.80
N LEU A 70 -2.45 -5.39 -3.21
CA LEU A 70 -2.96 -4.29 -2.39
C LEU A 70 -4.47 -4.40 -2.15
N ILE A 71 -5.25 -4.68 -3.20
CA ILE A 71 -6.70 -4.84 -3.11
C ILE A 71 -7.05 -6.08 -2.28
N GLY A 72 -6.35 -7.19 -2.49
CA GLY A 72 -6.53 -8.40 -1.70
C GLY A 72 -6.25 -8.19 -0.22
N TYR A 73 -5.24 -7.39 0.14
CA TYR A 73 -5.01 -6.99 1.53
C TYR A 73 -6.16 -6.13 2.08
N LEU A 74 -6.67 -5.16 1.32
CA LEU A 74 -7.82 -4.35 1.75
C LEU A 74 -9.06 -5.21 1.98
N ASP A 75 -9.35 -6.15 1.07
CA ASP A 75 -10.48 -7.08 1.21
C ASP A 75 -10.30 -8.01 2.42
N TYR A 76 -9.10 -8.55 2.62
CA TYR A 76 -8.77 -9.33 3.80
C TYR A 76 -9.05 -8.54 5.10
N THR A 77 -8.59 -7.29 5.18
CA THR A 77 -8.83 -6.46 6.38
C THR A 77 -10.31 -6.12 6.56
N LYS A 78 -11.05 -5.84 5.48
CA LYS A 78 -12.50 -5.65 5.52
C LYS A 78 -13.21 -6.88 6.10
N GLN A 79 -12.88 -8.08 5.64
CA GLN A 79 -13.45 -9.33 6.15
C GLN A 79 -13.13 -9.58 7.64
N HIS A 80 -12.03 -9.01 8.14
CA HIS A 80 -11.64 -9.08 9.56
C HIS A 80 -12.21 -7.91 10.40
N GLY A 81 -13.17 -7.16 9.86
CA GLY A 81 -13.89 -6.12 10.58
C GLY A 81 -13.12 -4.80 10.74
N TYR A 82 -12.11 -4.54 9.91
CA TYR A 82 -11.54 -3.20 9.78
C TYR A 82 -12.43 -2.35 8.88
N ILE A 83 -12.74 -1.13 9.30
CA ILE A 83 -13.71 -0.25 8.62
C ILE A 83 -13.03 0.84 7.80
N TYR A 84 -11.78 1.16 8.13
CA TYR A 84 -11.00 2.17 7.43
C TYR A 84 -9.59 1.69 7.10
N ALA A 85 -9.10 2.11 5.94
CA ALA A 85 -7.70 1.98 5.56
C ALA A 85 -7.08 3.34 5.25
N HIS A 86 -5.78 3.45 5.44
CA HIS A 86 -5.00 4.66 5.22
C HIS A 86 -3.76 4.34 4.40
N ILE A 87 -3.56 5.08 3.31
CA ILE A 87 -2.36 4.99 2.48
C ILE A 87 -1.66 6.34 2.49
N TRP A 88 -0.37 6.33 2.80
CA TRP A 88 0.48 7.50 2.61
C TRP A 88 1.20 7.38 1.27
N ALA A 89 0.71 8.08 0.25
CA ALA A 89 1.39 8.14 -1.04
C ALA A 89 2.44 9.26 -0.99
N CYS A 90 3.72 8.88 -0.89
CA CYS A 90 4.86 9.80 -0.99
C CYS A 90 5.84 9.26 -2.03
N PRO A 91 6.12 10.01 -3.11
CA PRO A 91 7.26 9.71 -3.95
C PRO A 91 8.52 9.79 -3.10
N VAL A 92 9.38 8.79 -3.27
CA VAL A 92 10.66 8.71 -2.58
C VAL A 92 11.57 9.86 -3.04
N SER A 93 12.35 10.44 -2.13
CA SER A 93 13.53 11.23 -2.48
C SER A 93 14.56 10.32 -3.18
N GLU A 94 15.36 10.84 -4.11
CA GLU A 94 16.30 10.02 -4.91
C GLU A 94 17.29 9.17 -4.07
N ASP A 95 17.55 9.54 -2.82
CA ASP A 95 18.56 8.91 -1.94
C ASP A 95 17.99 7.99 -0.84
N VAL A 96 16.69 7.66 -0.86
CA VAL A 96 16.06 6.84 0.18
C VAL A 96 15.50 5.57 -0.43
N ASP A 97 15.82 4.39 0.09
CA ASP A 97 15.07 3.18 -0.24
C ASP A 97 14.06 2.91 0.86
N TYR A 98 12.81 2.57 0.51
CA TYR A 98 11.80 2.25 1.53
C TYR A 98 12.03 0.87 2.13
N ILE A 99 12.11 -0.15 1.28
CA ILE A 99 12.23 -1.55 1.73
C ILE A 99 13.41 -2.23 1.05
N PHE A 100 13.53 -2.12 -0.27
CA PHE A 100 14.57 -2.82 -1.02
C PHE A 100 15.80 -1.95 -1.21
N TYR A 101 16.92 -2.37 -0.62
CA TYR A 101 18.18 -1.65 -0.76
C TYR A 101 18.67 -1.64 -2.21
N ARG A 102 18.78 -0.44 -2.78
CA ARG A 102 19.16 -0.12 -4.16
C ARG A 102 18.31 -0.79 -5.23
N HIS A 103 17.45 0.02 -5.82
CA HIS A 103 16.69 -0.34 -7.01
C HIS A 103 17.59 -0.52 -8.25
N PRO A 104 17.20 -1.40 -9.20
CA PRO A 104 17.87 -1.51 -10.49
C PRO A 104 17.94 -0.16 -11.20
N CYS A 105 19.08 0.16 -11.83
CA CYS A 105 19.30 1.46 -12.49
C CYS A 105 18.26 1.75 -13.59
N GLU A 106 17.71 0.71 -14.21
CA GLU A 106 16.69 0.78 -15.26
C GLU A 106 15.27 0.92 -14.70
N GLN A 107 15.10 0.85 -13.38
CA GLN A 107 13.82 1.06 -12.72
C GLN A 107 13.53 2.54 -12.53
N ASN A 108 12.65 3.07 -13.38
CA ASN A 108 12.17 4.44 -13.24
C ASN A 108 11.29 4.62 -11.99
N ILE A 109 11.69 5.54 -11.11
CA ILE A 109 10.85 5.98 -9.99
C ILE A 109 9.68 6.82 -10.53
N LEU A 110 8.46 6.52 -10.07
CA LEU A 110 7.27 7.26 -10.48
C LEU A 110 7.34 8.70 -9.96
N LYS A 111 7.23 9.67 -10.87
CA LYS A 111 7.06 11.08 -10.53
C LYS A 111 5.78 11.28 -9.70
N PRO A 112 5.70 12.30 -8.83
CA PRO A 112 4.57 12.53 -7.94
C PRO A 112 3.19 12.42 -8.61
N LYS A 113 2.99 13.06 -9.77
CA LYS A 113 1.71 13.02 -10.49
C LYS A 113 1.37 11.62 -11.00
N CYS A 114 2.35 10.90 -11.54
CA CYS A 114 2.18 9.53 -12.02
C CYS A 114 1.86 8.56 -10.87
N LEU A 115 2.48 8.75 -9.70
CA LEU A 115 2.17 7.96 -8.50
C LEU A 115 0.73 8.19 -8.03
N GLN A 116 0.26 9.45 -8.05
CA GLN A 116 -1.13 9.78 -7.71
C GLN A 116 -2.12 9.11 -8.67
N ASP A 117 -1.83 9.16 -9.98
CA ASP A 117 -2.68 8.54 -11.00
C ASP A 117 -2.64 7.00 -10.92
N TRP A 118 -1.49 6.43 -10.54
CA TRP A 118 -1.34 5.00 -10.27
C TRP A 118 -2.19 4.56 -9.07
N CYS A 119 -2.10 5.27 -7.94
CA CYS A 119 -2.94 5.01 -6.76
C CYS A 119 -4.43 5.15 -7.09
N LYS A 120 -4.80 6.19 -7.86
CA LYS A 120 -6.19 6.40 -8.29
C LYS A 120 -6.71 5.20 -9.08
N LYS A 121 -5.96 4.71 -10.07
CA LYS A 121 -6.34 3.53 -10.87
C LYS A 121 -6.55 2.29 -10.01
N MET A 122 -5.65 2.06 -9.04
CA MET A 122 -5.77 0.94 -8.08
C MET A 122 -7.07 1.05 -7.28
N LEU A 123 -7.38 2.23 -6.75
CA LEU A 123 -8.55 2.46 -5.90
C LEU A 123 -9.86 2.44 -6.69
N ASP A 124 -9.87 2.97 -7.91
CA ASP A 124 -11.03 2.90 -8.80
C ASP A 124 -11.37 1.44 -9.13
N ARG A 125 -10.34 0.58 -9.32
CA ARG A 125 -10.51 -0.87 -9.44
C ARG A 125 -11.06 -1.50 -8.16
N ALA A 126 -10.52 -1.13 -6.99
CA ALA A 126 -11.02 -1.64 -5.70
C ALA A 126 -12.49 -1.28 -5.42
N ILE A 127 -12.95 -0.12 -5.90
CA ILE A 127 -14.37 0.27 -5.85
C ILE A 127 -15.21 -0.59 -6.80
N ALA A 128 -14.74 -0.80 -8.03
CA ALA A 128 -15.44 -1.66 -9.00
C ALA A 128 -15.59 -3.10 -8.49
N GLU A 129 -14.59 -3.60 -7.76
CA GLU A 129 -14.59 -4.91 -7.09
C GLU A 129 -15.34 -4.92 -5.75
N ARG A 130 -15.93 -3.79 -5.32
CA ARG A 130 -16.70 -3.62 -4.05
C ARG A 130 -15.90 -3.87 -2.76
N VAL A 131 -14.57 -3.80 -2.86
CA VAL A 131 -13.66 -3.89 -1.72
C VAL A 131 -13.63 -2.56 -0.96
N VAL A 132 -13.52 -1.45 -1.69
CA VAL A 132 -13.54 -0.09 -1.14
C VAL A 132 -14.87 0.57 -1.47
N ILE A 133 -15.52 1.20 -0.49
CA ILE A 133 -16.77 1.94 -0.71
C ILE A 133 -16.49 3.31 -1.33
N SER A 134 -15.53 4.04 -0.74
CA SER A 134 -15.11 5.34 -1.23
C SER A 134 -13.73 5.69 -0.70
N TYR A 135 -13.06 6.65 -1.35
CA TYR A 135 -11.81 7.21 -0.84
C TYR A 135 -11.82 8.73 -0.87
N LYS A 136 -11.12 9.34 0.08
CA LYS A 136 -10.88 10.79 0.16
C LYS A 136 -9.38 11.04 0.19
N VAL A 137 -8.91 11.84 -0.77
CA VAL A 137 -7.53 12.31 -0.82
C VAL A 137 -7.41 13.61 -0.04
N LYS A 138 -6.67 13.60 1.07
CA LYS A 138 -6.31 14.83 1.78
C LYS A 138 -5.00 15.37 1.23
N LYS A 139 -5.06 16.59 0.69
CA LYS A 139 -3.86 17.36 0.34
C LYS A 139 -3.12 17.68 1.63
N THR A 140 -1.82 17.39 1.65
CA THR A 140 -0.94 17.82 2.75
C THR A 140 -0.31 19.17 2.39
N SER A 141 0.40 19.79 3.35
CA SER A 141 1.20 20.99 3.08
C SER A 141 2.26 20.77 2.00
N ASN A 142 2.66 19.52 1.76
CA ASN A 142 3.51 19.13 0.64
C ASN A 142 2.64 18.59 -0.51
N VAL A 143 2.65 19.29 -1.64
CA VAL A 143 1.85 18.96 -2.84
C VAL A 143 2.17 17.57 -3.43
N HIS A 144 3.33 17.00 -3.09
CA HIS A 144 3.76 15.68 -3.54
C HIS A 144 3.31 14.55 -2.60
N ARG A 145 2.82 14.86 -1.40
CA ARG A 145 2.38 13.87 -0.41
C ARG A 145 0.86 13.86 -0.30
N GLN A 146 0.28 12.67 -0.33
CA GLN A 146 -1.17 12.48 -0.20
C GLN A 146 -1.48 11.46 0.89
N ALA A 147 -2.33 11.86 1.82
CA ALA A 147 -2.97 10.93 2.73
C ALA A 147 -4.30 10.50 2.12
N ILE A 148 -4.43 9.23 1.79
CA ILE A 148 -5.64 8.66 1.22
C ILE A 148 -6.37 7.92 2.33
N HIS A 149 -7.61 8.34 2.59
CA HIS A 149 -8.49 7.70 3.55
C HIS A 149 -9.53 6.87 2.81
N LEU A 150 -9.59 5.58 3.12
CA LEU A 150 -10.45 4.59 2.48
C LEU A 150 -11.54 4.16 3.45
N ALA A 151 -12.79 4.12 3.00
CA ALA A 151 -13.89 3.46 3.70
C ALA A 151 -14.05 2.05 3.13
N LEU A 152 -13.99 1.04 4.00
CA LEU A 152 -14.13 -0.38 3.64
C LEU A 152 -15.57 -0.88 3.92
N ASP A 153 -16.19 -0.34 4.97
CA ASP A 153 -17.56 -0.59 5.43
C ASP A 153 -18.25 0.74 5.80
#